data_AF-A0A7Y8HSM3-F1
#
_entry.id   AF-A0A7Y8HSM3-F1
#
_cell.length_a   1.000
_cell.length_b   1.000
_cell.length_c   1.000
_cell.angle_alpha   90.00
_cell.angle_beta   90.00
_cell.angle_gamma   90.00
#
_symmetry.space_group_name_H-M   'P 1'
#
loop_
_entity.id
_entity.type
_entity.pdbx_description
1 polymer ?
#
loop_
_entity_poly.entity_id
_entity_poly.type
_entity_poly.pdbx_seq_one_letter_code
_entity_poly.pdbx_strand_id
1 'polypeptide(L)'
;MRPVDLDGMVLEEGHGTAVNDSQTGVRLLLSVAPPKGQILEIQTGHLILGHAICLVEVRWTKPLRNDQRESLYLVGCRLSFGPMRTEAV
;
A
#
# COMPACT_ATOMS: atom_id res chain seq x y z
N MET A 1 -7.74 -6.11 -19.02
CA MET A 1 -6.52 -6.91 -19.21
C MET A 1 -5.63 -6.61 -18.01
N ARG A 2 -5.21 -7.62 -17.24
CA ARG A 2 -4.27 -7.40 -16.14
C ARG A 2 -2.86 -7.27 -16.73
N PRO A 3 -2.03 -6.32 -16.30
CA PRO A 3 -0.63 -6.31 -16.68
C PRO A 3 0.00 -7.58 -16.10
N VAL A 4 0.57 -8.41 -16.97
CA VAL A 4 1.36 -9.57 -16.58
C VAL A 4 2.81 -9.17 -16.82
N ASP A 5 3.63 -9.23 -15.78
CA ASP A 5 5.08 -9.04 -15.94
C ASP A 5 5.68 -10.21 -16.76
N LEU A 6 6.86 -10.00 -17.35
CA LEU A 6 7.56 -10.94 -18.23
C LEU A 6 7.76 -12.33 -17.61
N ASP A 7 7.68 -12.48 -16.28
CA ASP A 7 7.81 -13.73 -15.53
C ASP A 7 6.48 -14.41 -15.15
N GLY A 8 5.33 -13.95 -15.65
CA GLY A 8 4.03 -14.57 -15.38
C GLY A 8 3.44 -14.23 -14.00
N MET A 9 4.00 -13.25 -13.31
CA MET A 9 3.42 -12.70 -12.08
C MET A 9 2.22 -11.80 -12.44
N VAL A 10 1.07 -12.09 -11.83
CA VAL A 10 -0.13 -11.25 -11.95
C VAL A 10 0.09 -10.00 -11.08
N LEU A 11 0.23 -8.84 -11.72
CA LEU A 11 0.20 -7.57 -11.02
C LEU A 11 -1.28 -7.22 -10.75
N GLU A 12 -1.63 -7.08 -9.48
CA GLU A 12 -2.94 -6.56 -9.08
C GLU A 12 -2.81 -5.08 -8.74
N GLU A 13 -3.60 -4.25 -9.41
CA GLU A 13 -3.68 -2.82 -9.17
C GLU A 13 -4.93 -2.48 -8.35
N GLY A 14 -4.82 -1.47 -7.50
CA GLY A 14 -5.92 -0.99 -6.68
C GLY A 14 -5.60 0.33 -6.01
N HIS A 15 -6.56 0.83 -5.25
CA HIS A 15 -6.41 2.08 -4.50
C HIS A 15 -6.42 1.81 -2.99
N GLY A 16 -5.64 2.61 -2.26
CA GLY A 16 -5.55 2.54 -0.82
C GLY A 16 -5.42 3.93 -0.21
N THR A 17 -5.82 4.07 1.05
CA THR A 17 -5.63 5.30 1.81
C THR A 17 -4.54 5.09 2.85
N ALA A 18 -3.51 5.94 2.86
CA ALA A 18 -2.57 5.99 3.96
C ALA A 18 -3.26 6.62 5.18
N VAL A 19 -3.35 5.89 6.29
CA VAL A 19 -3.97 6.39 7.53
C VAL A 19 -2.94 6.91 8.53
N ASN A 20 -1.67 6.56 8.33
CA ASN A 20 -0.52 7.03 9.09
C ASN A 20 0.76 6.64 8.32
N ASP A 21 1.74 7.53 8.26
CA ASP A 21 3.05 7.26 7.71
C ASP A 21 4.17 7.73 8.65
N SER A 22 5.31 7.06 8.56
CA SER A 22 6.54 7.42 9.25
C SER A 22 7.73 7.17 8.32
N GLN A 23 8.92 7.57 8.75
CA GLN A 23 10.15 7.30 7.99
C GLN A 23 10.43 5.81 7.79
N THR A 24 9.86 4.92 8.60
CA THR A 24 10.17 3.49 8.60
C THR A 24 9.00 2.60 8.20
N GLY A 25 7.80 3.16 8.06
CA GLY A 25 6.63 2.37 7.74
C GLY A 25 5.39 3.19 7.43
N VAL A 26 4.37 2.48 6.99
CA VAL A 26 3.08 3.08 6.63
C VAL A 26 1.96 2.15 7.03
N ARG A 27 0.83 2.74 7.37
CA ARG A 27 -0.40 2.04 7.57
C ARG A 27 -1.37 2.39 6.45
N LEU A 28 -1.81 1.37 5.74
CA LEU A 28 -2.72 1.48 4.61
C LEU A 28 -4.09 0.92 4.97
N LEU A 29 -5.12 1.53 4.40
CA LEU A 29 -6.46 0.99 4.34
C LEU A 29 -6.69 0.47 2.92
N LEU A 30 -6.96 -0.83 2.78
CA LEU A 30 -7.15 -1.52 1.49
C LEU A 30 -8.47 -2.29 1.49
N SER A 31 -9.04 -2.50 0.29
CA SER A 31 -10.19 -3.39 0.07
C SER A 31 -9.79 -4.88 -0.07
N VAL A 32 -8.48 -5.15 -0.10
CA VAL A 32 -7.91 -6.49 -0.22
C VAL A 32 -7.03 -6.82 1.00
N ALA A 33 -6.89 -8.10 1.29
CA ALA A 33 -6.09 -8.60 2.41
C ALA A 33 -4.75 -9.15 1.92
N PRO A 34 -3.71 -8.31 1.72
CA PRO A 34 -2.42 -8.81 1.27
C PRO A 34 -1.79 -9.68 2.37
N PRO A 35 -1.20 -10.85 2.04
CA PRO A 35 -0.46 -11.66 3.00
C PRO A 35 0.79 -10.96 3.54
N LYS A 36 1.19 -11.34 4.75
CA LYS A 36 2.46 -10.93 5.36
C LYS A 36 3.64 -11.35 4.47
N GLY A 37 4.60 -10.45 4.29
CA GLY A 37 5.80 -10.64 3.47
C GLY A 37 5.62 -10.21 2.00
N GLN A 38 4.40 -9.93 1.54
CA GLN A 38 4.18 -9.40 0.20
C GLN A 38 4.79 -8.00 0.06
N ILE A 39 5.42 -7.75 -1.09
CA ILE A 39 5.88 -6.42 -1.49
C ILE A 39 4.76 -5.71 -2.24
N LEU A 40 4.49 -4.47 -1.85
CA LEU A 40 3.55 -3.59 -2.53
C LEU A 40 4.33 -2.41 -3.13
N GLU A 41 4.04 -2.11 -4.38
CA GLU A 41 4.41 -0.83 -4.99
C GLU A 41 3.30 0.18 -4.68
N ILE A 42 3.68 1.29 -4.04
CA ILE A 42 2.76 2.41 -3.78
C ILE A 42 3.16 3.55 -4.69
N GLN A 43 2.23 3.94 -5.56
CA GLN A 43 2.34 5.13 -6.38
C GLN A 43 1.58 6.25 -5.67
N THR A 44 2.30 7.22 -5.13
CA THR A 44 1.68 8.39 -4.49
C THR A 44 1.64 9.56 -5.46
N GLY A 45 0.49 10.22 -5.54
CA GLY A 45 0.32 11.47 -6.29
C GLY A 45 0.88 12.66 -5.52
N HIS A 46 2.18 12.66 -5.17
CA HIS A 46 2.78 13.79 -4.47
C HIS A 46 2.98 14.98 -5.41
N LEU A 47 2.35 16.12 -5.08
CA LEU A 47 2.37 17.36 -5.87
C LEU A 47 3.77 17.95 -6.09
N ILE A 48 4.75 17.61 -5.24
CA ILE A 48 6.08 18.22 -5.24
C ILE A 48 7.12 17.40 -6.02
N LEU A 49 7.00 16.07 -6.06
CA LEU A 49 8.02 15.19 -6.65
C LEU A 49 7.61 14.53 -7.98
N GLY A 50 6.39 14.75 -8.47
CA GLY A 50 5.83 13.82 -9.45
C GLY A 50 5.58 12.46 -8.80
N HIS A 51 5.08 11.48 -9.57
CA HIS A 51 4.65 10.18 -9.05
C HIS A 51 5.77 9.50 -8.25
N ALA A 52 5.71 9.58 -6.91
CA ALA A 52 6.70 8.98 -6.05
C ALA A 52 6.31 7.52 -5.85
N ILE A 53 7.20 6.63 -6.29
CA ILE A 53 7.09 5.19 -6.14
C ILE A 53 7.85 4.80 -4.87
N CYS A 54 7.18 4.12 -3.94
CA CYS A 54 7.84 3.47 -2.81
C CYS A 54 7.46 1.98 -2.74
N LEU A 55 8.42 1.17 -2.29
CA LEU A 55 8.24 -0.26 -2.09
C LEU A 55 8.14 -0.53 -0.59
N VAL A 56 7.08 -1.23 -0.21
CA VAL A 56 6.83 -1.59 1.18
C VAL A 56 6.58 -3.09 1.33
N GLU A 57 7.03 -3.65 2.45
CA GLU A 57 6.78 -5.04 2.82
C GLU A 57 5.63 -5.11 3.84
N VAL A 58 4.62 -5.95 3.56
CA VAL A 58 3.50 -6.17 4.47
C VAL A 58 3.97 -6.91 5.72
N ARG A 59 3.80 -6.31 6.91
CA ARG A 59 4.18 -6.90 8.20
C ARG A 59 3.01 -7.54 8.92
N TRP A 60 1.80 -7.00 8.73
CA TRP A 60 0.56 -7.55 9.25
C TRP A 60 -0.66 -6.99 8.49
N THR A 61 -1.73 -7.77 8.47
CA THR A 61 -3.03 -7.41 7.88
C THR A 61 -4.12 -7.73 8.90
N LYS A 62 -5.00 -6.76 9.16
CA LYS A 62 -6.10 -6.88 10.13
C LYS A 62 -7.42 -6.52 9.46
N PRO A 63 -8.45 -7.38 9.48
CA PRO A 63 -9.76 -7.00 9.01
C PRO A 63 -10.33 -5.92 9.93
N LEU A 64 -10.89 -4.86 9.34
CA LEU A 64 -11.70 -3.91 10.07
C LEU A 64 -13.12 -4.45 10.09
N ARG A 65 -13.62 -4.72 11.30
CA ARG A 65 -15.03 -5.03 11.50
C ARG A 65 -15.79 -3.72 11.37
N ASN A 66 -16.33 -3.46 10.19
CA ASN A 66 -17.33 -2.42 9.97
C ASN A 66 -18.65 -3.11 9.63
N ASP A 67 -19.77 -2.59 10.11
CA ASP A 67 -21.13 -3.11 9.80
C ASP A 67 -21.55 -2.84 8.34
N GLN A 68 -20.60 -2.49 7.47
CA GLN A 68 -20.81 -2.22 6.05
C GLN A 68 -20.36 -3.41 5.18
N ARG A 69 -21.00 -3.55 4.01
CA ARG A 69 -20.82 -4.68 3.08
C ARG A 69 -19.41 -4.82 2.49
N GLU A 70 -18.57 -3.80 2.58
CA GLU A 70 -17.23 -3.82 1.99
C GLU A 70 -16.16 -4.25 3.00
N SER A 71 -15.45 -5.31 2.66
CA SER A 71 -14.32 -5.81 3.44
C SER A 71 -13.17 -4.81 3.37
N LEU A 72 -12.90 -4.11 4.47
CA LEU A 72 -11.75 -3.24 4.62
C LEU A 72 -10.69 -3.88 5.50
N TYR A 73 -9.43 -3.68 5.14
CA TYR A 73 -8.28 -4.22 5.84
C TYR A 73 -7.33 -3.09 6.20
N LEU A 74 -6.91 -3.09 7.46
CA LEU A 74 -5.82 -2.28 7.94
C LEU A 74 -4.53 -3.06 7.75
N VAL A 75 -3.60 -2.50 6.99
CA VAL A 75 -2.35 -3.16 6.61
C VAL A 75 -1.19 -2.34 7.15
N GLY A 76 -0.34 -2.96 7.95
CA GLY A 76 0.89 -2.35 8.43
C GLY A 76 2.06 -2.79 7.56
N CYS A 77 2.73 -1.83 6.93
CA CYS A 77 3.85 -2.07 6.05
C CYS A 77 5.13 -1.43 6.60
N ARG A 78 6.27 -2.07 6.33
CA ARG A 78 7.60 -1.50 6.55
C ARG A 78 8.11 -0.93 5.23
N LEU A 79 8.66 0.28 5.26
CA LEU A 79 9.30 0.86 4.09
C LEU A 79 10.59 0.09 3.77
N SER A 80 10.69 -0.41 2.55
CA SER A 80 11.88 -1.12 2.06
C SER A 80 12.72 -0.22 1.17
N PHE A 81 12.08 0.59 0.31
CA PHE A 81 12.77 1.47 -0.64
C PHE A 81 11.90 2.66 -1.06
N GLY A 82 12.55 3.78 -1.40
CA GLY A 82 11.91 5.00 -1.89
C GLY A 82 11.52 6.00 -0.79
N PRO A 83 11.28 7.27 -1.15
CA PRO A 83 10.85 8.27 -0.18
C PRO A 83 9.39 8.04 0.22
N MET A 84 9.14 7.97 1.53
CA MET A 84 7.81 8.19 2.11
C MET A 84 7.84 9.54 2.80
N ARG A 85 7.21 10.54 2.19
CA ARG A 85 6.96 11.83 2.83
C ARG A 85 5.55 12.28 2.47
N THR A 86 4.59 12.10 3.37
CA THR A 86 3.44 12.99 3.43
C THR A 86 3.87 14.20 4.26
N GLU A 87 4.35 15.27 3.62
CA GLU A 87 4.45 16.55 4.33
C GLU A 87 3.02 17.04 4.57
N ALA A 88 2.54 16.86 5.80
CA ALA A 88 1.36 17.56 6.28
C ALA A 88 1.72 19.05 6.32
N VAL A 89 1.04 19.84 5.49
CA VAL A 89 1.00 21.31 5.58
C VAL A 89 0.12 21.71 6.75
#